data_AF-A0A2V9KQS5-F1
#
_entry.id   AF-A0A2V9KQS5-F1
#
_cell.length_a   1.000
_cell.length_b   1.000
_cell.length_c   1.000
_cell.angle_alpha   90.00
_cell.angle_beta   90.00
_cell.angle_gamma   90.00
#
_symmetry.space_group_name_H-M   'P 1'
#
loop_
_entity.id
_entity.type
_entity.pdbx_description
1 polymer ?
#
loop_
_entity_poly.entity_id
_entity_poly.type
_entity_poly.pdbx_seq_one_letter_code
_entity_poly.pdbx_strand_id
1 'polypeptide(L)'
;YSLAHYRIGETFFKLHNYNAAAEEMRAALAGDLNPKWVEVWAHLTLGKIFDVTGQRDRALNEYQRALQTNDNTQGALDEANRHVQKPYSEASRQIS
;
A
#
# COMPACT_ATOMS: atom_id res chain seq x y z
N TYR A 1 15.08 7.74 4.47
CA TYR A 1 14.36 7.27 5.67
C TYR A 1 13.01 6.70 5.24
N SER A 2 12.92 5.39 5.08
CA SER A 2 11.71 4.73 4.56
C SER A 2 10.49 4.94 5.44
N LEU A 3 10.66 4.83 6.76
CA LEU A 3 9.56 5.03 7.71
C LEU A 3 8.94 6.43 7.64
N ALA A 4 9.75 7.47 7.46
CA ALA A 4 9.26 8.84 7.40
C ALA A 4 8.38 9.05 6.17
N HIS A 5 8.88 8.67 4.99
CA HIS A 5 8.12 8.70 3.75
C HIS A 5 6.85 7.86 3.82
N TYR A 6 6.91 6.66 4.39
CA TYR A 6 5.72 5.83 4.60
C TYR A 6 4.64 6.55 5.42
N ARG A 7 5.01 7.18 6.55
CA ARG A 7 4.05 7.90 7.41
C ARG A 7 3.44 9.12 6.73
N ILE A 8 4.23 9.85 5.93
CA ILE A 8 3.74 10.99 5.15
C ILE A 8 2.78 10.48 4.06
N GLY A 9 3.17 9.43 3.33
CA GLY A 9 2.33 8.82 2.30
C GLY A 9 1.01 8.28 2.86
N GLU A 10 1.03 7.66 4.04
CA GLU A 10 -0.18 7.20 4.72
C GLU A 10 -1.11 8.38 5.08
N THR A 11 -0.53 9.51 5.48
CA THR A 11 -1.27 10.74 5.75
C THR A 11 -1.92 11.28 4.47
N PHE A 12 -1.18 11.35 3.37
CA PHE A 12 -1.76 11.75 2.08
C PHE A 12 -2.83 10.79 1.58
N PHE A 13 -2.66 9.48 1.81
CA PHE A 13 -3.66 8.47 1.46
C PHE A 13 -4.98 8.71 2.23
N LYS A 14 -4.89 9.00 3.54
CA LYS A 14 -6.06 9.36 4.37
C LYS A 14 -6.73 10.66 3.93
N LEU A 15 -5.98 11.58 3.32
CA LEU A 15 -6.49 12.82 2.73
C LEU A 15 -6.95 12.66 1.27
N HIS A 16 -6.99 11.43 0.75
CA HIS A 16 -7.34 11.10 -0.64
C HIS A 16 -6.43 11.77 -1.69
N ASN A 17 -5.26 12.28 -1.28
CA ASN A 17 -4.26 12.80 -2.20
C ASN A 17 -3.39 11.64 -2.70
N TYR A 18 -3.98 10.82 -3.58
CA TYR A 18 -3.36 9.57 -4.04
C TYR A 18 -2.06 9.78 -4.82
N ASN A 19 -1.92 10.90 -5.53
CA ASN A 19 -0.69 11.21 -6.25
C ASN A 19 0.47 11.44 -5.28
N ALA A 20 0.27 12.29 -4.27
CA ALA A 20 1.27 12.53 -3.24
C ALA A 20 1.53 11.27 -2.40
N ALA A 21 0.49 10.52 -2.06
CA ALA A 21 0.62 9.26 -1.34
C ALA A 21 1.48 8.24 -2.11
N ALA A 22 1.24 8.08 -3.41
CA ALA A 22 2.01 7.14 -4.22
C ALA A 22 3.48 7.55 -4.35
N GLU A 23 3.75 8.85 -4.43
CA GLU A 23 5.13 9.36 -4.49
C GLU A 23 5.90 9.05 -3.20
N GLU A 24 5.28 9.33 -2.05
CA GLU A 24 5.87 9.03 -0.75
C GLU A 24 6.04 7.52 -0.53
N MET A 25 5.12 6.68 -1.00
CA MET A 25 5.29 5.22 -0.92
C MET A 25 6.47 4.73 -1.78
N ARG A 26 6.68 5.31 -2.97
CA ARG A 26 7.86 5.00 -3.80
C ARG A 26 9.15 5.49 -3.15
N ALA A 27 9.14 6.68 -2.55
CA ALA A 27 10.28 7.18 -1.79
C ALA A 27 10.59 6.31 -0.57
N ALA A 28 9.56 5.77 0.10
CA ALA A 28 9.73 4.78 1.16
C ALA A 28 10.40 3.50 0.64
N LEU A 29 9.95 2.98 -0.51
CA LEU A 29 10.51 1.78 -1.14
C LEU A 29 11.94 1.97 -1.68
N ALA A 30 12.31 3.20 -2.05
CA ALA A 30 13.66 3.54 -2.50
C ALA A 30 14.66 3.82 -1.35
N GLY A 31 14.20 3.79 -0.10
CA GLY A 31 15.01 4.11 1.07
C GLY A 31 15.73 2.92 1.69
N ASP A 32 15.89 2.96 3.02
CA ASP A 32 16.59 1.96 3.84
C ASP A 32 15.72 0.76 4.25
N LEU A 33 14.43 0.80 3.92
CA LEU A 33 13.41 -0.21 4.27
C LEU A 33 13.44 -0.58 5.77
N ASN A 34 13.73 0.42 6.60
CA ASN A 34 13.76 0.26 8.05
C ASN A 34 12.60 1.05 8.68
N PRO A 35 11.73 0.39 9.46
CA PRO A 35 11.66 -1.05 9.74
C PRO A 35 11.18 -1.88 8.54
N LYS A 36 11.55 -3.17 8.50
CA LYS A 36 11.30 -4.08 7.35
C LYS A 36 9.84 -4.13 6.89
N TRP A 37 8.90 -4.05 7.83
CA TRP A 37 7.47 -4.04 7.51
C TRP A 37 7.04 -2.84 6.65
N VAL A 38 7.86 -1.79 6.51
CA VAL A 38 7.56 -0.67 5.61
C VAL A 38 7.42 -1.15 4.17
N GLU A 39 8.21 -2.13 3.75
CA GLU A 39 8.18 -2.65 2.37
C GLU A 39 6.80 -3.24 2.02
N VAL A 40 6.29 -4.14 2.87
CA VAL A 40 4.99 -4.80 2.64
C VAL A 40 3.84 -3.79 2.64
N TRP A 41 3.84 -2.86 3.60
CA TRP A 41 2.78 -1.87 3.73
C TRP A 41 2.84 -0.80 2.64
N ALA A 42 4.03 -0.46 2.14
CA ALA A 42 4.17 0.48 1.03
C ALA A 42 3.62 -0.10 -0.29
N HIS A 43 3.97 -1.35 -0.61
CA HIS A 43 3.40 -2.05 -1.76
C HIS A 43 1.88 -2.22 -1.63
N LEU A 44 1.40 -2.63 -0.46
CA LEU A 44 -0.04 -2.77 -0.21
C LEU A 44 -0.79 -1.45 -0.39
N THR A 45 -0.22 -0.33 0.07
CA THR A 45 -0.83 1.00 -0.07
C THR A 45 -0.80 1.48 -1.52
N LEU A 46 0.28 1.24 -2.27
CA LEU A 46 0.31 1.50 -3.71
C LEU A 46 -0.75 0.68 -4.47
N GLY A 47 -0.96 -0.58 -4.08
CA GLY A 47 -2.03 -1.40 -4.63
C GLY A 47 -3.40 -0.77 -4.41
N LYS A 48 -3.70 -0.34 -3.17
CA LYS A 48 -4.95 0.36 -2.83
C LYS A 48 -5.14 1.64 -3.64
N ILE A 49 -4.07 2.43 -3.80
CA ILE A 49 -4.07 3.65 -4.61
C ILE A 49 -4.40 3.35 -6.08
N PHE A 50 -3.78 2.31 -6.65
CA PHE A 50 -4.04 1.95 -8.03
C PHE A 50 -5.46 1.42 -8.24
N ASP A 51 -6.04 0.68 -7.29
CA ASP A 51 -7.43 0.26 -7.36
C ASP A 51 -8.41 1.44 -7.37
N VAL A 52 -8.28 2.40 -6.43
CA VAL A 52 -9.19 3.56 -6.36
C VAL A 52 -9.03 4.52 -7.54
N THR A 53 -7.88 4.49 -8.21
CA THR A 53 -7.63 5.28 -9.43
C THR A 53 -7.90 4.50 -10.72
N GLY A 54 -8.48 3.30 -10.64
CA GLY A 54 -8.90 2.51 -11.81
C GLY A 54 -7.78 1.76 -12.54
N GLN A 55 -6.58 1.70 -11.96
CA GLN A 55 -5.40 1.04 -12.53
C GLN A 55 -5.23 -0.40 -12.00
N ARG A 56 -6.26 -1.24 -12.16
CA ARG A 56 -6.33 -2.58 -11.53
C ARG A 56 -5.11 -3.47 -11.78
N ASP A 57 -4.59 -3.49 -13.01
CA ASP A 57 -3.41 -4.32 -13.34
C ASP A 57 -2.17 -3.91 -12.54
N ARG A 58 -1.98 -2.60 -12.34
CA ARG A 58 -0.90 -2.09 -11.48
C ARG A 58 -1.17 -2.42 -10.02
N ALA A 59 -2.42 -2.36 -9.58
CA ALA A 59 -2.79 -2.72 -8.21
C ALA A 59 -2.43 -4.18 -7.90
N LEU A 60 -2.80 -5.11 -8.80
CA LEU A 60 -2.46 -6.52 -8.67
C LEU A 60 -0.95 -6.77 -8.62
N ASN A 61 -0.17 -6.05 -9.42
CA ASN A 61 1.29 -6.15 -9.37
C ASN A 61 1.84 -5.76 -7.99
N GLU A 62 1.36 -4.64 -7.43
CA GLU A 62 1.81 -4.18 -6.12
C GLU A 62 1.35 -5.12 -4.98
N TYR A 63 0.13 -5.66 -5.05
CA TYR A 63 -0.29 -6.67 -4.08
C TYR A 63 0.55 -7.95 -4.16
N GLN A 64 0.93 -8.38 -5.36
CA GLN A 64 1.85 -9.51 -5.52
C GLN A 64 3.23 -9.22 -4.93
N ARG A 65 3.76 -8.00 -5.11
CA ARG A 65 5.02 -7.57 -4.46
C ARG A 65 4.89 -7.57 -2.94
N ALA A 66 3.79 -7.06 -2.39
CA ALA A 66 3.51 -7.14 -0.96
C ALA A 66 3.55 -8.59 -0.47
N LEU A 67 2.92 -9.53 -1.19
CA LEU A 67 2.94 -10.95 -0.84
C LEU A 67 4.34 -11.58 -0.87
N GLN A 68 5.21 -11.12 -1.78
CA GLN A 68 6.58 -11.61 -1.92
C GLN A 68 7.50 -11.21 -0.76
N THR A 69 7.15 -10.19 0.02
CA THR A 69 7.93 -9.77 1.20
C THR A 69 7.94 -10.82 2.32
N ASN A 70 6.92 -11.71 2.35
CA ASN A 70 6.67 -12.66 3.43
C ASN A 70 6.57 -12.02 4.83
N ASP A 71 6.28 -10.73 4.92
CA ASP A 71 6.11 -10.01 6.18
C ASP A 71 4.61 -9.83 6.48
N ASN A 72 4.07 -10.60 7.42
CA ASN A 72 2.67 -10.47 7.85
C ASN A 72 2.47 -9.55 9.06
N THR A 73 3.35 -8.58 9.26
CA THR A 73 3.21 -7.59 10.35
C THR A 73 1.85 -6.91 10.25
N GLN A 74 1.06 -7.03 11.33
CA GLN A 74 -0.30 -6.48 11.42
C GLN A 74 -1.29 -7.00 10.36
N GLY A 75 -1.07 -8.21 9.81
CA GLY A 75 -1.99 -8.81 8.84
C GLY A 75 -1.84 -8.30 7.41
N ALA A 76 -0.68 -7.72 7.07
CA ALA A 76 -0.44 -7.13 5.75
C ALA A 76 -0.61 -8.12 4.59
N LEU A 77 -0.16 -9.38 4.73
CA LEU A 77 -0.32 -10.40 3.69
C LEU A 77 -1.78 -10.83 3.55
N ASP A 78 -2.52 -10.90 4.66
CA ASP A 78 -3.94 -11.23 4.65
C ASP A 78 -4.75 -10.15 3.92
N GLU A 79 -4.41 -8.88 4.13
CA GLU A 79 -5.01 -7.75 3.43
C GLU A 79 -4.59 -7.69 1.95
N ALA A 80 -3.32 -7.96 1.63
CA ALA A 80 -2.87 -8.09 0.23
C ALA A 80 -3.62 -9.21 -0.50
N ASN A 81 -3.73 -10.40 0.09
CA ASN A 81 -4.47 -11.53 -0.46
C ASN A 81 -5.94 -11.19 -0.70
N ARG A 82 -6.59 -10.50 0.26
CA ARG A 82 -7.95 -10.01 0.08
C ARG A 82 -8.07 -9.12 -1.15
N HIS A 83 -7.10 -8.24 -1.36
CA HIS A 83 -7.14 -7.29 -2.47
C HIS A 83 -6.69 -7.84 -3.83
N VAL A 84 -5.95 -8.94 -3.84
CA VAL A 84 -5.77 -9.76 -5.07
C VAL A 84 -7.13 -10.30 -5.54
N GLN A 85 -7.95 -10.82 -4.61
CA GLN A 85 -9.25 -11.40 -4.96
C GLN A 85 -10.32 -10.36 -5.26
N LYS A 86 -10.34 -9.25 -4.51
CA LYS A 86 -11.36 -8.21 -4.64
C LYS A 86 -10.72 -6.82 -4.63
N PRO A 87 -10.98 -5.97 -5.64
CA PRO A 87 -10.46 -4.62 -5.66
C PRO A 87 -10.76 -3.85 -4.37
N TYR A 88 -9.76 -3.12 -3.87
CA TYR A 88 -9.97 -2.14 -2.83
C TYR A 88 -10.95 -1.06 -3.33
N SER A 89 -11.91 -0.71 -2.48
CA SER A 89 -12.84 0.39 -2.72
C SER A 89 -13.10 1.10 -1.41
N GLU A 90 -13.15 2.43 -1.43
CA GLU A 90 -13.29 3.19 -0.18
C GLU A 90 -14.62 2.95 0.53
N ALA A 91 -15.67 2.60 -0.22
CA ALA A 91 -16.96 2.19 0.32
C ALA A 91 -16.84 1.01 1.31
N SER A 92 -15.84 0.14 1.13
CA SER A 92 -15.61 -0.99 2.05
C SER A 92 -15.00 -0.60 3.40
N ARG A 93 -14.44 0.61 3.53
CA ARG A 93 -13.84 1.11 4.78
C ARG A 93 -14.86 1.80 5.71
N GLN A 94 -16.04 2.17 5.20
CA GLN A 94 -17.08 2.84 5.99
C GLN A 94 -17.95 1.89 6.82
N ILE A 95 -17.73 0.58 6.73
CA ILE A 95 -18.49 -0.45 7.46
C ILE A 95 -17.52 -1.22 8.37
N SER A 96 -16.96 -0.57 9.39
CA SER A 96 -16.17 -1.20 10.46
C SER A 96 -16.13 -0.28 11.68
#